data_AF-A0A7J3S2B3-F1
#
_entry.id   AF-A0A7J3S2B3-F1
#
_cell.length_a   1.000
_cell.length_b   1.000
_cell.length_c   1.000
_cell.angle_alpha   90.00
_cell.angle_beta   90.00
_cell.angle_gamma   90.00
#
_symmetry.space_group_name_H-M   'P 1'
#
loop_
_entity.id
_entity.type
_entity.pdbx_description
1 polymer ?
#
loop_
_entity_poly.entity_id
_entity_poly.type
_entity_poly.pdbx_seq_one_letter_code
_entity_poly.pdbx_strand_id
1 'polypeptide(L)' 'MKRDIRSFEPVGEENFYAVIEINPGTVMILLVDAEGNAKAMSAYIGKIRARTILEQMEASGIKKYEGILNFPL' A
#
# COMPACT_ATOMS: atom_id res chain seq x y z
N MET A 1 13.25 -10.58 24.38
CA MET A 1 14.18 -10.25 23.27
C MET A 1 14.13 -8.74 23.08
N LYS A 2 15.23 -8.01 23.31
CA LYS A 2 15.28 -6.55 23.15
C LYS A 2 15.54 -6.23 21.68
N ARG A 3 14.70 -5.42 21.03
CA ARG A 3 14.91 -4.99 19.64
C ARG A 3 16.08 -3.98 19.59
N ASP A 4 17.08 -4.27 18.76
CA ASP A 4 18.20 -3.36 18.47
C ASP A 4 17.71 -2.26 17.51
N ILE A 5 18.04 -1.02 17.85
CA ILE A 5 17.54 0.20 17.19
C ILE A 5 18.44 0.57 15.99
N ARG A 6 19.47 -0.23 15.69
CA ARG A 6 20.51 0.05 14.69
C ARG A 6 20.44 -0.80 13.42
N SER A 7 19.59 -1.82 13.38
CA SER A 7 19.29 -2.55 12.14
C SER A 7 18.10 -1.88 11.45
N PHE A 8 18.36 -1.00 10.49
CA PHE A 8 17.34 -0.63 9.52
C PHE A 8 17.16 -1.82 8.58
N GLU A 9 16.24 -2.72 8.90
CA GLU A 9 15.71 -3.68 7.94
C GLU A 9 14.68 -2.95 7.07
N PRO A 10 14.81 -2.98 5.73
CA PRO A 10 13.77 -2.48 4.85
C PRO A 10 12.46 -3.21 5.17
N VAL A 11 11.37 -2.46 5.37
CA VAL A 11 10.08 -3.06 5.71
C VAL A 11 9.55 -3.84 4.50
N GLY A 12 9.47 -5.18 4.65
CA GLY A 12 8.71 -6.13 3.84
C GLY A 12 9.36 -6.57 2.52
N GLU A 13 9.77 -7.85 2.45
CA GLU A 13 10.16 -8.53 1.20
C GLU A 13 9.00 -8.60 0.19
N GLU A 14 7.76 -8.61 0.69
CA GLU A 14 6.55 -8.62 -0.13
C GLU A 14 5.98 -7.21 -0.31
N ASN A 15 5.60 -6.90 -1.55
CA ASN A 15 4.93 -5.66 -1.89
C ASN A 15 3.50 -6.00 -2.31
N PHE A 16 2.53 -5.55 -1.50
CA PHE A 16 1.12 -5.54 -1.86
C PHE A 16 0.64 -4.11 -2.04
N TYR A 17 -0.52 -3.95 -2.68
CA TYR A 17 -1.23 -2.68 -2.76
C TYR A 17 -2.58 -2.73 -2.05
N ALA A 18 -2.99 -1.61 -1.46
CA ALA A 18 -4.35 -1.40 -0.97
C ALA A 18 -4.91 -0.08 -1.53
N VAL A 19 -6.24 0.05 -1.59
CA VAL A 19 -6.90 1.26 -2.08
C VAL A 19 -7.90 1.72 -1.04
N ILE A 20 -7.81 2.98 -0.63
CA ILE A 20 -8.78 3.63 0.26
C ILE A 20 -9.54 4.67 -0.55
N GLU A 21 -10.87 4.66 -0.47
CA GLU A 21 -11.69 5.76 -0.96
C GLU A 21 -11.82 6.83 0.15
N ILE A 22 -11.28 8.02 -0.10
CA ILE A 22 -11.28 9.12 0.86
C ILE A 22 -12.60 9.89 0.76
N ASN A 23 -13.06 10.13 -0.47
CA ASN A 23 -14.30 10.80 -0.82
C ASN A 23 -14.83 10.20 -2.14
N PRO A 24 -16.10 10.37 -2.50
CA PRO A 24 -16.65 9.86 -3.76
C PRO A 24 -15.77 10.23 -4.96
N GLY A 25 -15.18 9.22 -5.59
CA GLY A 25 -14.35 9.39 -6.80
C GLY A 25 -12.88 9.77 -6.54
N THR A 26 -12.48 9.99 -5.29
CA THR A 26 -11.10 10.28 -4.88
C THR A 26 -10.55 9.16 -4.00
N VAL A 27 -9.43 8.59 -4.42
CA VAL A 27 -8.80 7.45 -3.75
C VAL A 27 -7.34 7.72 -3.43
N MET A 28 -6.80 6.93 -2.52
CA MET A 28 -5.38 6.84 -2.20
C MET A 28 -4.95 5.39 -2.38
N ILE A 29 -3.82 5.18 -3.04
CA ILE A 29 -3.19 3.87 -3.20
C ILE A 29 -2.09 3.76 -2.14
N LEU A 30 -2.07 2.65 -1.43
CA LEU A 30 -1.07 2.32 -0.43
C LEU A 30 -0.21 1.16 -0.94
N LEU A 31 1.09 1.24 -0.68
CA LEU A 31 1.94 0.05 -0.63
C LEU A 31 1.94 -0.48 0.79
N VAL A 32 1.72 -1.78 0.95
CA VAL A 32 1.64 -2.44 2.25
C VAL A 32 2.50 -3.69 2.28
N ASP A 33 2.93 -4.08 3.47
CA ASP A 33 3.57 -5.38 3.71
C ASP A 33 2.56 -6.51 3.87
N ALA A 34 3.04 -7.73 4.10
CA ALA A 34 2.23 -8.94 4.29
C ALA A 34 1.35 -8.90 5.55
N GLU A 35 1.63 -8.00 6.50
CA GLU A 35 0.84 -7.81 7.72
C GLU A 35 -0.17 -6.66 7.56
N GLY A 36 -0.21 -6.01 6.40
CA GLY A 36 -1.13 -4.91 6.09
C GLY A 36 -0.67 -3.56 6.62
N ASN A 37 0.58 -3.40 7.04
CA ASN A 37 1.12 -2.10 7.46
C ASN A 37 1.47 -1.26 6.24
N ALA A 38 1.02 -0.01 6.23
CA ALA A 38 1.35 0.91 5.14
C ALA A 38 2.83 1.33 5.15
N LYS A 39 3.47 1.19 4.01
CA LYS A 39 4.87 1.57 3.75
C LYS A 39 4.98 2.90 3.00
N ALA A 40 4.06 3.12 2.07
CA ALA A 40 3.99 4.34 1.27
C ALA A 40 2.55 4.62 0.82
N MET A 41 2.27 5.88 0.51
CA MET A 41 0.97 6.33 0.05
C MET A 41 1.10 7.25 -1.16
N SER A 42 0.15 7.14 -2.10
CA SER A 42 0.02 8.11 -3.18
C SER A 42 -0.59 9.41 -2.67
N ALA A 43 -0.51 10.48 -3.48
CA ALA A 43 -1.42 11.60 -3.32
C ALA A 43 -2.88 11.15 -3.55
N TYR A 44 -3.83 11.99 -3.15
CA TYR A 44 -5.24 11.80 -3.49
C TYR A 44 -5.43 11.95 -5.00
N ILE A 45 -5.97 10.91 -5.63
CA ILE A 45 -6.11 10.82 -7.08
C ILE A 45 -7.51 10.35 -7.46
N GLY A 46 -7.95 10.72 -8.67
CA GLY A 46 -9.22 10.26 -9.21
C GLY A 46 -9.21 8.77 -9.58
N LYS A 47 -10.37 8.11 -9.50
CA LYS A 47 -10.54 6.67 -9.82
C LYS A 47 -9.97 6.25 -11.19
N ILE A 48 -10.10 7.10 -12.22
CA ILE A 48 -9.57 6.79 -13.57
C ILE A 48 -8.05 6.67 -13.54
N ARG A 49 -7.36 7.64 -12.92
CA ARG A 49 -5.90 7.62 -12.77
C ARG A 49 -5.44 6.48 -11.88
N ALA A 50 -6.18 6.21 -10.81
CA ALA A 50 -5.89 5.10 -9.91
C ALA A 50 -5.92 3.75 -10.66
N ARG A 51 -6.93 3.52 -11.50
CA ARG A 51 -7.04 2.28 -12.31
C ARG A 51 -5.79 2.03 -13.15
N THR A 52 -5.29 3.03 -13.87
CA THR A 52 -4.07 2.90 -14.69
C THR A 52 -2.84 2.56 -13.84
N ILE A 53 -2.74 3.11 -12.63
CA ILE A 53 -1.64 2.78 -11.71
C ILE A 53 -1.78 1.34 -11.21
N LEU A 54 -2.99 0.90 -10.86
CA LEU A 54 -3.24 -0.47 -10.39
C LEU A 54 -2.91 -1.51 -11.47
N GLU A 55 -3.30 -1.26 -12.73
CA GLU A 55 -2.95 -2.12 -13.87
C GLU A 55 -1.42 -2.27 -14.01
N GLN A 56 -0.67 -1.19 -13.83
CA GLN A 56 0.81 -1.22 -13.87
C GLN A 56 1.41 -1.98 -12.68
N MET A 57 0.83 -1.82 -11.48
CA MET A 57 1.25 -2.55 -10.29
C MET A 57 1.04 -4.05 -10.45
N GLU A 58 -0.13 -4.48 -10.92
CA GLU A 58 -0.46 -5.88 -11.17
C GLU A 58 0.43 -6.48 -12.27
N ALA A 59 0.65 -5.75 -13.37
CA ALA A 59 1.58 -6.15 -14.43
C ALA A 59 3.02 -6.29 -13.94
N SER A 60 3.39 -5.58 -12.87
CA SER A 60 4.70 -5.65 -12.21
C SER A 60 4.76 -6.72 -11.11
N GLY A 61 3.69 -7.52 -10.94
CA GLY A 61 3.62 -8.59 -9.95
C GLY A 61 3.25 -8.14 -8.54
N ILE A 62 2.89 -6.86 -8.33
CA ILE A 62 2.42 -6.35 -7.04
C ILE A 62 0.94 -6.71 -6.90
N LYS A 63 0.62 -7.53 -5.89
CA LYS A 63 -0.73 -8.07 -5.70
C LYS A 63 -1.57 -7.15 -4.81
N LYS A 64 -2.88 -7.23 -4.97
CA LYS A 64 -3.81 -6.60 -4.02
C LYS A 64 -3.68 -7.25 -2.66
N TYR A 65 -3.64 -6.45 -1.60
CA TYR A 65 -3.73 -6.92 -0.23
C TYR A 65 -5.18 -7.29 0.10
N GLU A 66 -5.39 -8.49 0.62
CA GLU A 66 -6.72 -9.05 0.94
C GLU A 66 -7.02 -9.10 2.44
N GLY A 67 -6.07 -8.71 3.29
CA GLY A 67 -6.21 -8.71 4.74
C GLY A 67 -6.79 -7.42 5.32
N ILE A 68 -6.67 -7.29 6.64
CA ILE A 68 -7.05 -6.06 7.36
C ILE A 68 -5.91 -5.05 7.24
N LEU A 69 -6.25 -3.86 6.76
CA LEU A 69 -5.31 -2.78 6.60
C LEU A 69 -5.02 -2.09 7.94
N ASN A 70 -3.76 -2.04 8.34
CA ASN A 70 -3.29 -1.28 9.49
C ASN A 70 -2.83 0.10 9.03
N PHE A 71 -3.79 0.99 8.81
CA PHE A 71 -3.53 2.36 8.37
C PHE A 71 -4.38 3.36 9.17
N PRO A 72 -3.76 4.24 9.98
CA PRO A 72 -4.50 5.30 10.64
C PRO A 72 -4.92 6.36 9.60
N LEU A 73 -6.23 6.60 9.49
CA LEU A 73 -6.81 7.71 8.73
C LEU A 73 -7.08 8.91 9.65
#